data_AF-A0A9D4ECX1-F1
#
_entry.id   AF-A0A9D4ECX1-F1
#
_cell.length_a   1.000
_cell.length_b   1.000
_cell.length_c   1.000
_cell.angle_alpha   90.00
_cell.angle_beta   90.00
_cell.angle_gamma   90.00
#
_symmetry.space_group_name_H-M   'P 1'
#
loop_
_entity.id
_entity.type
_entity.pdbx_description
1 polymer ?
#
loop_
_entity_poly.entity_id
_entity_poly.type
_entity_poly.pdbx_seq_one_letter_code
_entity_poly.pdbx_strand_id
1 'polypeptide(L)'
;MRFRRSDCDSIQQLKDIVNNSSTANEAVRYPTWRWRDWKTFLSTSFKAIPGIRKYQYFRFDSSKPGTVVAKKATDHPEVEFFIMTHRELHSAEPCLINPAGLSENRMKYLYRTVRPFVRPCYQDITCPTPTD
;
A
#
# COMPACT_ATOMS: atom_id res chain seq x y z
N MET A 1 5.39 -35.88 -0.03
CA MET A 1 4.66 -34.60 0.09
C MET A 1 5.50 -33.64 0.93
N ARG A 2 6.03 -32.56 0.34
CA ARG A 2 7.09 -31.71 0.92
C ARG A 2 6.57 -30.45 1.64
N PHE A 3 5.29 -30.42 2.01
CA PHE A 3 4.62 -29.21 2.55
C PHE A 3 4.23 -29.35 4.02
N ARG A 4 5.20 -29.75 4.86
CA ARG A 4 4.94 -29.88 6.31
C ARG A 4 5.27 -28.62 7.11
N ARG A 5 6.03 -27.69 6.53
CA ARG A 5 6.35 -26.29 6.93
C ARG A 5 7.58 -25.90 6.10
N SER A 6 7.62 -24.68 5.58
CA SER A 6 8.78 -24.16 4.84
C SER A 6 9.31 -22.95 5.58
N ASP A 7 10.57 -23.02 6.02
CA ASP A 7 11.18 -21.88 6.68
C ASP A 7 11.51 -20.77 5.68
N CYS A 8 11.25 -19.51 6.04
CA CYS A 8 11.41 -18.37 5.14
C CYS A 8 12.01 -17.16 5.88
N ASP A 9 13.28 -16.89 5.64
CA ASP A 9 14.06 -15.79 6.25
C ASP A 9 14.44 -14.71 5.25
N SER A 10 14.23 -14.92 3.95
CA SER A 10 14.58 -13.94 2.92
C SER A 10 13.55 -13.90 1.80
N ILE A 11 13.52 -12.76 1.09
CA ILE A 11 12.68 -12.61 -0.11
C ILE A 11 13.03 -13.66 -1.18
N GLN A 12 14.30 -14.07 -1.26
CA GLN A 12 14.70 -15.11 -2.20
C GLN A 12 14.11 -16.46 -1.81
N GLN A 13 14.17 -16.82 -0.52
CA GLN A 13 13.54 -18.06 -0.04
C GLN A 13 12.03 -18.03 -0.26
N LEU A 14 11.37 -16.89 -0.07
CA LEU A 14 9.94 -16.76 -0.37
C LEU A 14 9.64 -17.07 -1.84
N LYS A 15 10.45 -16.53 -2.76
CA LYS A 15 10.35 -16.82 -4.20
C LYS A 15 10.49 -18.32 -4.46
N ASP A 16 11.52 -18.93 -3.89
CA ASP A 16 11.80 -20.36 -4.07
C ASP A 16 10.68 -21.25 -3.50
N ILE A 17 10.12 -20.89 -2.35
CA ILE A 17 9.00 -21.59 -1.72
C ILE A 17 7.76 -21.53 -2.64
N VAL A 18 7.43 -20.37 -3.18
CA VAL A 18 6.29 -20.21 -4.08
C VAL A 18 6.50 -21.03 -5.36
N ASN A 19 7.65 -20.92 -6.01
CA ASN A 19 7.96 -21.69 -7.22
C ASN A 19 7.91 -23.20 -6.99
N ASN A 20 8.43 -23.66 -5.85
CA ASN A 20 8.46 -25.09 -5.53
C ASN A 20 7.14 -25.61 -4.95
N SER A 21 6.14 -24.75 -4.73
CA SER A 21 4.86 -25.14 -4.13
C SER A 21 3.93 -25.87 -5.10
N SER A 22 4.05 -25.59 -6.39
CA SER A 22 3.30 -26.23 -7.47
C SER A 22 4.01 -26.00 -8.79
N THR A 23 3.88 -26.93 -9.74
CA THR A 23 4.42 -26.79 -11.09
C THR A 23 3.82 -25.63 -11.89
N ALA A 24 2.67 -25.11 -11.46
CA ALA A 24 1.99 -24.00 -12.10
C ALA A 24 2.30 -22.63 -11.45
N ASN A 25 3.10 -22.58 -10.38
CA ASN A 25 3.36 -21.33 -9.66
C ASN A 25 4.63 -20.65 -10.18
N GLU A 26 4.52 -19.35 -10.45
CA GLU A 26 5.65 -18.48 -10.77
C GLU A 26 5.64 -17.24 -9.86
N ALA A 27 6.63 -17.14 -9.00
CA ALA A 27 6.86 -15.98 -8.17
C ALA A 27 7.53 -14.87 -8.98
N VAL A 28 6.74 -13.82 -9.25
CA VAL A 28 7.21 -12.60 -9.90
C VAL A 28 7.72 -11.62 -8.85
N ARG A 29 9.04 -11.34 -8.88
CA ARG A 29 9.63 -10.26 -8.08
C ARG A 29 9.57 -8.97 -8.86
N TYR A 30 8.73 -8.04 -8.41
CA TYR A 30 8.69 -6.71 -9.01
C TYR A 30 10.01 -5.96 -8.71
N PRO A 31 10.70 -5.41 -9.72
CA PRO A 31 12.07 -4.93 -9.57
C PRO A 31 12.17 -3.70 -8.68
N THR A 32 11.29 -2.70 -8.88
CA THR A 32 11.24 -1.48 -8.08
C THR A 32 9.82 -0.95 -7.95
N TRP A 33 9.36 -0.81 -6.71
CA TRP A 33 8.08 -0.15 -6.43
C TRP A 33 8.24 1.37 -6.55
N ARG A 34 7.38 2.01 -7.35
CA ARG A 34 7.26 3.47 -7.44
C ARG A 34 6.03 3.90 -6.68
N TRP A 35 6.23 4.50 -5.52
CA TRP A 35 5.16 5.10 -4.75
C TRP A 35 4.94 6.52 -5.26
N ARG A 36 3.68 6.95 -5.35
CA ARG A 36 3.31 8.27 -5.87
C ARG A 36 2.36 8.96 -4.90
N ASP A 37 2.55 10.26 -4.71
CA ASP A 37 1.72 11.05 -3.80
C ASP A 37 0.40 11.46 -4.45
N TRP A 38 -0.46 10.48 -4.64
CA TRP A 38 -1.83 10.68 -5.12
C TRP A 38 -2.64 11.57 -4.20
N LYS A 39 -2.35 11.56 -2.90
CA LYS A 39 -3.12 12.34 -1.92
C LYS A 39 -2.93 13.83 -2.16
N THR A 40 -1.69 14.30 -2.19
CA THR A 40 -1.38 15.70 -2.44
C THR A 40 -1.80 16.08 -3.85
N PHE A 41 -1.50 15.24 -4.85
CA PHE A 41 -1.87 15.50 -6.23
C PHE A 41 -3.39 15.68 -6.42
N LEU A 42 -4.22 14.74 -5.96
CA LEU A 42 -5.68 14.83 -6.10
C LEU A 42 -6.26 15.98 -5.27
N SER A 43 -5.62 16.36 -4.15
CA SER A 43 -6.09 17.49 -3.35
C SER A 43 -6.01 18.84 -4.07
N THR A 44 -5.24 18.93 -5.16
CA THR A 44 -5.18 20.15 -5.99
C THR A 44 -6.48 20.38 -6.79
N SER A 45 -7.13 19.30 -7.23
CA SER A 45 -8.33 19.36 -8.08
C SER A 45 -9.60 18.89 -7.39
N PHE A 46 -9.50 18.27 -6.21
CA PHE A 46 -10.63 17.66 -5.51
C PHE A 46 -10.65 17.96 -4.00
N LYS A 47 -11.86 18.12 -3.47
CA LYS A 47 -12.18 18.25 -2.05
C LYS A 47 -12.58 16.88 -1.50
N ALA A 48 -12.21 16.62 -0.25
CA ALA A 48 -12.65 15.45 0.47
C ALA A 48 -14.17 15.51 0.76
N ILE A 49 -14.86 14.37 0.69
CA ILE A 49 -16.25 14.26 1.11
C ILE A 49 -16.32 14.33 2.65
N PRO A 50 -17.05 15.29 3.24
CA PRO A 50 -17.17 15.42 4.68
C PRO A 50 -17.76 14.16 5.32
N GLY A 51 -17.01 13.54 6.23
CA GLY A 51 -17.44 12.33 6.90
C GLY A 51 -17.66 11.14 5.96
N ILE A 52 -16.84 10.99 4.91
CA ILE A 52 -16.95 9.93 3.89
C ILE A 52 -17.24 8.53 4.46
N ARG A 53 -16.70 8.21 5.64
CA ARG A 53 -16.91 6.93 6.34
C ARG A 53 -18.35 6.68 6.81
N LYS A 54 -19.21 7.70 6.82
CA LYS A 54 -20.64 7.59 7.18
C LYS A 54 -21.49 7.07 6.02
N TYR A 55 -20.95 7.02 4.81
CA TYR A 55 -21.65 6.60 3.60
C TYR A 55 -21.16 5.22 3.16
N GLN A 56 -22.06 4.41 2.61
CA GLN A 56 -21.80 3.05 2.15
C GLN A 56 -21.89 2.92 0.63
N TYR A 57 -22.72 3.77 -0.01
CA TYR A 57 -22.93 3.75 -1.45
C TYR A 57 -22.47 5.06 -2.05
N PHE A 58 -21.78 4.96 -3.18
CA PHE A 58 -21.30 6.10 -3.97
C PHE A 58 -21.63 5.87 -5.43
N ARG A 59 -22.17 6.90 -6.09
CA ARG A 59 -22.49 6.90 -7.51
C ARG A 59 -21.85 8.11 -8.18
N PHE A 60 -21.31 7.86 -9.36
CA PHE A 60 -20.73 8.87 -10.25
C PHE A 60 -21.53 8.88 -11.55
N ASP A 61 -21.63 10.03 -12.18
CA ASP A 61 -22.39 10.20 -13.41
C ASP A 61 -21.56 10.99 -14.41
N SER A 62 -21.38 10.43 -15.61
CA SER A 62 -20.65 11.08 -16.71
C SER A 62 -21.29 12.40 -17.15
N SER A 63 -22.61 12.56 -16.96
CA SER A 63 -23.32 13.81 -17.25
C SER A 63 -23.12 14.90 -16.20
N LYS A 64 -22.63 14.53 -15.01
CA LYS A 64 -22.34 15.44 -13.90
C LYS A 64 -20.90 15.25 -13.33
N PRO A 65 -19.85 15.52 -14.13
CA PRO A 65 -18.47 15.41 -13.65
C PRO A 65 -18.22 16.21 -12.38
N GLY A 66 -17.43 15.65 -11.47
CA GLY A 66 -17.10 16.29 -10.20
C GLY A 66 -18.20 16.22 -9.13
N THR A 67 -19.35 15.60 -9.42
CA THR A 67 -20.40 15.33 -8.44
C THR A 67 -20.37 13.86 -8.02
N VAL A 68 -20.44 13.63 -6.71
CA VAL A 68 -20.58 12.30 -6.12
C VAL A 68 -21.88 12.24 -5.37
N VAL A 69 -22.72 11.27 -5.70
CA VAL A 69 -23.95 11.00 -4.96
C VAL A 69 -23.68 9.89 -3.95
N ALA A 70 -24.04 10.10 -2.69
CA ALA A 70 -23.75 9.16 -1.61
C ALA A 70 -24.98 8.84 -0.74
N LYS A 71 -25.00 7.62 -0.19
CA LYS A 71 -26.05 7.12 0.73
C LYS A 71 -25.43 6.43 1.95
N LYS A 72 -26.06 6.59 3.11
CA LYS A 72 -25.63 5.95 4.38
C LYS A 72 -26.03 4.47 4.47
N ALA A 73 -27.20 4.13 3.95
CA ALA A 73 -27.71 2.77 3.77
C ALA A 73 -28.68 2.76 2.57
N THR A 74 -29.23 1.60 2.22
CA THR A 74 -30.07 1.42 1.02
C THR A 74 -31.36 2.25 1.06
N ASP A 75 -31.95 2.41 2.24
CA ASP A 75 -33.21 3.11 2.52
C ASP A 75 -33.01 4.58 2.90
N HIS A 76 -31.77 5.03 3.08
CA HIS A 76 -31.46 6.43 3.37
C HIS A 76 -31.53 7.31 2.10
N PRO A 77 -31.84 8.61 2.24
CA PRO A 77 -31.84 9.54 1.11
C PRO A 77 -30.44 9.73 0.51
N GLU A 78 -30.42 10.06 -0.78
CA GLU A 78 -29.20 10.44 -1.49
C GLU A 78 -28.77 11.85 -1.09
N VAL A 79 -27.45 12.04 -0.96
CA VAL A 79 -26.83 13.36 -0.76
C VAL A 79 -25.81 13.57 -1.87
N GLU A 80 -25.88 14.71 -2.55
CA GLU A 80 -24.93 15.07 -3.60
C GLU A 80 -23.78 15.91 -3.02
N PHE A 81 -22.54 15.59 -3.42
CA PHE A 81 -21.32 16.31 -3.10
C PHE A 81 -20.64 16.77 -4.36
N PHE A 82 -20.48 18.08 -4.54
CA PHE A 82 -19.59 18.61 -5.56
C PHE A 82 -18.16 18.66 -5.01
N ILE A 83 -17.30 17.77 -5.50
CA ILE A 83 -15.94 17.58 -4.99
C ILE A 83 -14.88 18.27 -5.85
N MET A 84 -15.18 18.62 -7.09
CA MET A 84 -14.19 19.18 -8.00
C MET A 84 -13.95 20.68 -7.71
N THR A 85 -12.69 21.13 -7.73
CA THR A 85 -12.32 22.54 -7.53
C THR A 85 -12.08 23.28 -8.84
N HIS A 86 -11.60 22.56 -9.85
CA HIS A 86 -11.30 23.07 -11.19
C HIS A 86 -11.92 22.13 -12.23
N ARG A 87 -12.50 22.67 -13.31
CA ARG A 87 -13.11 21.84 -14.37
C ARG A 87 -12.08 21.07 -15.20
N GLU A 88 -10.83 21.51 -15.22
CA GLU A 88 -9.76 20.89 -15.99
C GLU A 88 -8.90 20.02 -15.08
N LEU A 89 -8.69 18.76 -15.49
CA LEU A 89 -7.80 17.84 -14.80
C LEU A 89 -6.40 17.98 -15.39
N HIS A 90 -5.40 18.13 -14.53
CA HIS A 90 -4.02 18.09 -14.96
C HIS A 90 -3.67 16.68 -15.44
N SER A 91 -3.14 16.56 -16.67
CA SER A 91 -2.59 15.29 -17.19
C SER A 91 -1.22 14.93 -16.61
N ALA A 92 -0.76 15.64 -15.58
CA ALA A 92 0.53 15.41 -14.95
C ALA A 92 0.51 14.16 -14.06
N GLU A 93 1.67 13.53 -13.88
CA GLU A 93 1.81 12.45 -12.91
C GLU A 93 2.10 13.00 -11.50
N PRO A 94 1.58 12.36 -10.43
CA PRO A 94 1.97 12.71 -9.08
C PRO A 94 3.47 12.48 -8.83
N CYS A 95 4.04 13.31 -7.94
CA CYS A 95 5.42 13.20 -7.49
C CYS A 95 5.73 11.81 -6.92
N LEU A 96 6.95 11.33 -7.17
CA LEU A 96 7.45 10.08 -6.59
C LEU A 96 7.69 10.26 -5.09
N ILE A 97 7.20 9.31 -4.30
CA ILE A 97 7.52 9.18 -2.88
C ILE A 97 8.78 8.33 -2.78
N ASN A 98 9.86 8.94 -2.32
CA ASN A 98 11.06 8.22 -1.93
C ASN A 98 10.85 7.67 -0.53
N PRO A 99 10.80 6.34 -0.33
CA PRO A 99 10.68 5.78 1.01
C PRO A 99 11.93 6.15 1.81
N ALA A 100 11.75 6.75 2.98
CA ALA A 100 12.84 7.21 3.84
C ALA A 100 13.70 6.07 4.43
N GLY A 101 13.41 4.81 4.09
CA GLY A 101 14.03 3.64 4.70
C GLY A 101 13.47 3.35 6.10
N LEU A 102 14.21 2.54 6.86
CA LEU A 102 13.90 2.27 8.26
C LEU A 102 14.41 3.40 9.14
N SER A 103 13.58 3.85 10.08
CA SER A 103 14.04 4.79 11.10
C SER A 103 15.07 4.13 12.01
N GLU A 104 15.95 4.93 12.62
CA GLU A 104 16.95 4.46 13.59
C GLU A 104 16.32 3.64 14.73
N ASN A 105 15.20 4.13 15.28
CA ASN A 105 14.43 3.40 16.29
C ASN A 105 13.93 2.05 15.78
N ARG A 106 13.50 1.97 14.52
CA ARG A 106 13.07 0.72 13.92
C ARG A 106 14.25 -0.24 13.71
N MET A 107 15.41 0.25 13.29
CA MET A 107 16.63 -0.56 13.16
C MET A 107 17.06 -1.12 14.53
N LYS A 108 17.10 -0.28 15.58
CA LYS A 108 17.40 -0.70 16.95
C LYS A 108 16.40 -1.74 17.48
N TYR A 109 15.11 -1.56 17.19
CA TYR A 109 14.08 -2.55 17.54
C TYR A 109 14.31 -3.89 16.83
N LEU A 110 14.56 -3.88 15.52
CA LEU A 110 14.81 -5.11 14.76
C LEU A 110 16.05 -5.83 15.32
N TYR A 111 17.13 -5.11 15.58
CA TYR A 111 18.36 -5.68 16.14
C TYR A 111 18.18 -6.24 17.55
N ARG A 112 17.54 -5.50 18.47
CA ARG A 112 17.41 -5.92 19.88
C ARG A 112 16.31 -6.95 20.10
N THR A 113 15.18 -6.79 19.43
CA THR A 113 13.96 -7.56 19.71
C THR A 113 13.72 -8.68 18.72
N VAL A 114 13.97 -8.47 17.43
CA VAL A 114 13.65 -9.47 16.39
C VAL A 114 14.83 -10.41 16.13
N ARG A 115 16.07 -9.89 16.13
CA ARG A 115 17.29 -10.64 15.79
C ARG A 115 17.46 -11.99 16.53
N PRO A 116 17.16 -12.13 17.83
CA PRO A 116 17.30 -13.42 18.53
C PRO A 116 16.42 -14.54 17.96
N PHE A 117 15.34 -14.19 17.26
CA PHE A 117 14.43 -15.14 16.62
C PHE A 117 14.80 -15.43 15.15
N VAL A 118 15.78 -14.71 14.60
CA VAL A 118 16.29 -14.91 13.24
C VAL A 118 17.44 -15.92 13.28
N ARG A 119 17.43 -16.88 12.36
CA ARG A 119 18.48 -17.90 12.26
C ARG A 119 19.85 -17.24 12.02
N PRO A 120 20.94 -17.76 12.63
CA PRO A 120 22.24 -17.08 12.66
C PRO A 120 22.75 -16.57 11.29
N CYS A 121 22.63 -17.37 10.24
CA CYS A 121 23.09 -17.00 8.90
C CYS A 121 22.27 -15.90 8.19
N TYR A 122 21.12 -15.49 8.75
CA TYR A 122 20.26 -14.43 8.20
C TYR A 122 20.18 -13.20 9.11
N GLN A 123 20.80 -13.22 10.30
CA GLN A 123 20.67 -12.12 11.25
C GLN A 123 21.20 -10.80 10.68
N ASP A 124 22.32 -10.80 9.98
CA ASP A 124 22.89 -9.57 9.39
C ASP A 124 22.19 -9.12 8.10
N ILE A 125 21.40 -10.00 7.48
CA ILE A 125 20.60 -9.67 6.31
C ILE A 125 19.29 -9.02 6.73
N THR A 126 18.64 -9.56 7.76
CA THR A 126 17.28 -9.17 8.17
C THR A 126 17.28 -8.15 9.31
N CYS A 127 18.26 -8.20 10.21
CA CYS A 127 18.36 -7.39 11.41
C CYS A 127 19.82 -6.94 11.65
N PRO A 128 20.43 -6.20 10.70
CA PRO A 128 21.82 -5.76 10.81
C PRO A 128 22.07 -4.88 12.04
N THR A 129 23.33 -4.80 12.48
CA THR A 129 23.75 -3.88 13.53
C THR A 129 23.39 -2.45 13.12
N PRO A 130 22.67 -1.68 13.96
CA PRO A 130 22.38 -0.28 13.69
C PRO A 130 23.70 0.49 13.54
N THR A 131 23.78 1.36 12.54
CA THR A 131 24.89 2.32 12.42
C THR A 131 24.68 3.41 13.48
N ASP A 132 25.74 3.73 14.22
CA ASP A 132 25.77 4.85 15.19
C ASP A 132 25.74 6.21 14.49
#